data_AF-A0A969N244-F1
#
_entry.id   AF-A0A969N244-F1
#
_cell.length_a   1.000
_cell.length_b   1.000
_cell.length_c   1.000
_cell.angle_alpha   90.00
_cell.angle_beta   90.00
_cell.angle_gamma   90.00
#
_symmetry.space_group_name_H-M   'P 1'
#
loop_
_entity.id
_entity.type
_entity.pdbx_description
1 polymer ?
#
loop_
_entity_poly.entity_id
_entity_poly.type
_entity_poly.pdbx_seq_one_letter_code
_entity_poly.pdbx_strand_id
1 'polypeptide(L)'
;MPTQTPPQPPVNSPAINPDITWTILLSQAAPPAGTPPGGSRGSGNDIVPLIPGAISTETWSNSPLFLWQGAARQIELTAATSVIWSQRLTETTQHCFYTGAPLTSSSYEWILYSPAKVAVSRVAFRVMQPEDQSKIAAELAALEAQLPAATPEQLALQRANYFAERQLWSDVFREAFSVTEPSSELSALLEAIPNMLG
;
A
#
# COMPACT_ATOMS: atom_id res chain seq x y z
N MET A 1 -0.73 -25.13 43.03
CA MET A 1 -0.97 -24.93 41.58
C MET A 1 0.06 -23.93 41.09
N PRO A 2 0.94 -24.28 40.13
CA PRO A 2 1.86 -23.30 39.57
C PRO A 2 1.09 -22.34 38.66
N THR A 3 1.13 -21.05 39.00
CA THR A 3 0.72 -19.94 38.14
C THR A 3 1.58 -19.95 36.88
N GLN A 4 0.98 -20.19 35.72
CA GLN A 4 1.63 -19.92 34.44
C GLN A 4 1.81 -18.40 34.31
N THR A 5 3.06 -17.96 34.32
CA THR A 5 3.42 -16.60 33.91
C THR A 5 3.06 -16.46 32.43
N PRO A 6 2.26 -15.45 32.03
CA PRO A 6 1.99 -15.21 30.62
C PRO A 6 3.31 -14.99 29.86
N PRO A 7 3.43 -15.49 28.62
CA PRO A 7 4.65 -15.34 27.84
C PRO A 7 5.00 -13.86 27.71
N GLN A 8 6.21 -13.50 28.16
CA GLN A 8 6.74 -12.15 27.95
C GLN A 8 6.91 -11.92 26.44
N PRO A 9 6.49 -10.75 25.91
CA PRO A 9 6.77 -10.39 24.53
C PRO A 9 8.29 -10.35 24.30
N PRO A 10 8.77 -10.67 23.08
CA PRO A 10 10.19 -10.65 22.77
C PRO A 10 10.80 -9.27 23.05
N VAL A 11 12.08 -9.25 23.47
CA VAL A 11 12.82 -8.07 23.94
C VAL A 11 12.94 -6.93 22.91
N ASN A 12 12.56 -7.18 21.64
CA ASN A 12 12.54 -6.20 20.55
C ASN A 12 11.17 -6.14 19.82
N SER A 13 10.05 -6.35 20.53
CA SER A 13 8.72 -6.17 19.93
C SER A 13 8.52 -4.74 19.41
N PRO A 14 7.84 -4.57 18.26
CA PRO A 14 7.46 -3.24 17.82
C PRO A 14 6.53 -2.58 18.84
N ALA A 15 6.74 -1.28 19.08
CA ALA A 15 5.95 -0.51 20.04
C ALA A 15 4.61 -0.09 19.42
N ILE A 16 3.54 -0.20 20.20
CA ILE A 16 2.23 0.37 19.86
C ILE A 16 2.30 1.89 20.02
N ASN A 17 1.78 2.63 19.05
CA ASN A 17 1.59 4.07 19.16
C ASN A 17 0.12 4.37 19.43
N PRO A 18 -0.32 4.65 20.68
CA PRO A 18 -1.73 4.88 20.99
C PRO A 18 -2.27 6.21 20.44
N ASP A 19 -1.39 7.16 20.11
CA ASP A 19 -1.76 8.50 19.67
C ASP A 19 -1.82 8.63 18.13
N ILE A 20 -1.46 7.56 17.40
CA ILE A 20 -1.51 7.58 15.94
C ILE A 20 -2.96 7.55 15.44
N THR A 21 -3.23 8.33 14.41
CA THR A 21 -4.50 8.32 13.66
C THR A 21 -4.21 8.17 12.17
N TRP A 22 -5.21 7.79 11.38
CA TRP A 22 -5.07 7.75 9.92
C TRP A 22 -4.67 9.10 9.35
N THR A 23 -5.27 10.18 9.85
CA THR A 23 -4.91 11.54 9.43
C THR A 23 -3.43 11.85 9.70
N ILE A 24 -2.94 11.57 10.91
CA ILE A 24 -1.53 11.80 11.26
C ILE A 24 -0.61 10.94 10.38
N LEU A 25 -0.94 9.66 10.21
CA LEU A 25 -0.11 8.72 9.47
C LEU A 25 -0.01 9.08 7.99
N LEU A 26 -1.15 9.29 7.32
CA LEU A 26 -1.20 9.54 5.88
C LEU A 26 -0.66 10.93 5.52
N SER A 27 -0.67 11.90 6.44
CA SER A 27 -0.04 13.21 6.24
C SER A 27 1.49 13.14 6.08
N GLN A 28 2.11 12.03 6.48
CA GLN A 28 3.56 11.83 6.37
C GLN A 28 4.00 11.21 5.03
N ALA A 29 3.05 10.76 4.20
CA ALA A 29 3.37 10.18 2.90
C ALA A 29 4.02 11.23 1.98
N ALA A 30 5.18 10.90 1.44
CA ALA A 30 5.83 11.76 0.46
C ALA A 30 5.04 11.77 -0.86
N PRO A 31 5.00 12.90 -1.59
CA PRO A 31 4.48 12.90 -2.95
C PRO A 31 5.35 12.00 -3.86
N PRO A 32 4.79 11.41 -4.93
CA PRO A 32 5.52 10.63 -5.91
C PRO A 32 6.73 11.40 -6.47
N ALA A 33 7.86 10.71 -6.61
CA ALA A 33 9.06 11.30 -7.21
C ALA A 33 8.78 11.63 -8.69
N GLY A 34 8.71 12.92 -9.03
CA GLY A 34 8.44 13.37 -10.39
C GLY A 34 7.57 14.62 -10.53
N THR A 35 7.03 15.18 -9.44
CA THR A 35 6.39 16.50 -9.45
C THR A 35 7.46 17.59 -9.68
N PRO A 36 7.46 18.30 -10.83
CA PRO A 36 8.40 19.39 -11.02
C PRO A 36 8.11 20.51 -10.02
N PRO A 37 9.12 21.19 -9.45
CA PRO A 37 8.92 22.36 -8.61
C PRO A 37 8.44 23.53 -9.48
N GLY A 38 7.12 23.65 -9.64
CA GLY A 38 6.48 24.77 -10.31
C GLY A 38 6.53 24.70 -11.84
N GLY A 39 5.36 24.46 -12.46
CA GLY A 39 5.16 24.68 -13.89
C GLY A 39 4.22 23.66 -14.51
N SER A 40 3.05 24.12 -14.95
CA SER A 40 1.96 23.35 -15.56
C SER A 40 1.42 22.21 -14.70
N ARG A 41 0.31 22.52 -14.02
CA ARG A 41 -0.67 21.50 -13.67
C ARG A 41 -0.95 20.73 -14.96
N GLY A 42 -0.62 19.44 -14.97
CA GLY A 42 -1.14 18.52 -15.98
C GLY A 42 -2.62 18.78 -16.16
N SER A 43 -3.12 18.70 -17.39
CA SER A 43 -4.56 18.77 -17.60
C SER A 43 -5.21 17.75 -16.66
N GLY A 44 -6.38 18.02 -16.06
CA GLY A 44 -7.01 17.16 -15.05
C GLY A 44 -7.36 15.72 -15.49
N ASN A 45 -6.83 15.28 -16.63
CA ASN A 45 -6.94 13.95 -17.21
C ASN A 45 -5.61 13.16 -17.17
N ASP A 46 -4.53 13.69 -16.63
CA ASP A 46 -3.25 12.99 -16.59
C ASP A 46 -3.32 11.77 -15.65
N ILE A 47 -2.83 10.63 -16.12
CA ILE A 47 -2.88 9.36 -15.38
C ILE A 47 -1.56 9.20 -14.62
N VAL A 48 -1.60 9.34 -13.29
CA VAL A 48 -0.40 9.36 -12.42
C VAL A 48 -0.39 8.13 -11.52
N PRO A 49 0.56 7.20 -11.68
CA PRO A 49 0.71 6.07 -10.77
C PRO A 49 1.23 6.54 -9.41
N LEU A 50 0.71 5.97 -8.32
CA LEU A 50 1.08 6.33 -6.94
C LEU A 50 1.83 5.19 -6.25
N ILE A 51 1.21 4.00 -6.17
CA ILE A 51 1.83 2.81 -5.57
C ILE A 51 1.42 1.51 -6.31
N PRO A 52 2.27 0.46 -6.23
CA PRO A 52 3.65 0.50 -5.77
C PRO A 52 4.56 1.19 -6.79
N GLY A 53 5.76 1.60 -6.36
CA GLY A 53 6.84 2.05 -7.24
C GLY A 53 7.09 3.56 -7.33
N ALA A 54 6.05 4.40 -7.25
CA ALA A 54 6.24 5.85 -7.37
C ALA A 54 6.60 6.53 -6.02
N ILE A 55 6.01 6.05 -4.93
CA ILE A 55 6.34 6.50 -3.55
C ILE A 55 7.23 5.47 -2.83
N SER A 56 6.99 4.17 -3.03
CA SER A 56 7.82 3.08 -2.48
C SER A 56 8.10 2.03 -3.55
N THR A 57 9.38 1.85 -3.90
CA THR A 57 9.83 0.89 -4.93
C THR A 57 9.83 -0.56 -4.44
N GLU A 58 9.69 -0.76 -3.14
CA GLU A 58 9.62 -2.07 -2.50
C GLU A 58 8.28 -2.26 -1.79
N THR A 59 7.80 -3.49 -1.75
CA THR A 59 6.60 -3.89 -1.00
C THR A 59 6.83 -5.20 -0.27
N TRP A 60 6.29 -5.29 0.94
CA TRP A 60 6.26 -6.52 1.72
C TRP A 60 5.22 -7.50 1.18
N SER A 61 4.05 -7.01 0.76
CA SER A 61 2.94 -7.83 0.28
C SER A 61 3.24 -8.56 -1.04
N ASN A 62 2.82 -9.83 -1.11
CA ASN A 62 2.77 -10.61 -2.35
C ASN A 62 1.47 -10.41 -3.16
N SER A 63 0.53 -9.63 -2.63
CA SER A 63 -0.70 -9.18 -3.30
C SER A 63 -0.81 -7.67 -3.13
N PRO A 64 -0.11 -6.89 -3.98
CA PRO A 64 -0.03 -5.44 -3.83
C PRO A 64 -1.37 -4.76 -4.12
N LEU A 65 -1.53 -3.57 -3.54
CA LEU A 65 -2.54 -2.59 -3.96
C LEU A 65 -1.93 -1.71 -5.05
N PHE A 66 -2.62 -1.58 -6.18
CA PHE A 66 -2.33 -0.56 -7.18
C PHE A 66 -3.20 0.66 -6.93
N LEU A 67 -2.60 1.85 -6.99
CA LEU A 67 -3.27 3.12 -6.77
C LEU A 67 -2.74 4.16 -7.76
N TRP A 68 -3.64 4.94 -8.35
CA TRP A 68 -3.31 5.98 -9.33
C TRP A 68 -4.32 7.12 -9.30
N GLN A 69 -3.95 8.25 -9.91
CA GLN A 69 -4.83 9.36 -10.25
C GLN A 69 -5.19 9.30 -11.76
N GLY A 70 -6.33 9.87 -12.13
CA GLY A 70 -6.79 9.93 -13.52
C GLY A 70 -7.55 8.68 -13.98
N ALA A 71 -8.19 8.80 -15.14
CA ALA A 71 -9.07 7.76 -15.67
C ALA A 71 -8.30 6.70 -16.48
N ALA A 72 -7.98 5.57 -15.85
CA ALA A 72 -7.41 4.41 -16.53
C ALA A 72 -8.52 3.43 -16.94
N ARG A 73 -8.32 2.72 -18.05
CA ARG A 73 -9.27 1.71 -18.55
C ARG A 73 -8.76 0.27 -18.40
N GLN A 74 -7.46 0.12 -18.25
CA GLN A 74 -6.82 -1.16 -18.07
C GLN A 74 -5.52 -1.00 -17.31
N ILE A 75 -5.23 -1.98 -16.48
CA ILE A 75 -3.96 -2.16 -15.79
C ILE A 75 -3.40 -3.53 -16.15
N GLU A 76 -2.09 -3.60 -16.37
CA GLU A 76 -1.37 -4.85 -16.55
C GLU A 76 -0.20 -4.92 -15.59
N LEU A 77 0.14 -6.13 -15.16
CA LEU A 77 1.35 -6.44 -14.42
C LEU A 77 2.22 -7.36 -15.26
N THR A 78 3.50 -7.02 -15.40
CA THR A 78 4.49 -7.78 -16.14
C THR A 78 5.60 -8.27 -15.23
N ALA A 79 6.12 -9.45 -15.55
CA ALA A 79 7.36 -9.98 -15.02
C ALA A 79 8.35 -10.12 -16.19
N ALA A 80 9.50 -9.45 -16.09
CA ALA A 80 10.43 -9.26 -17.20
C ALA A 80 9.74 -8.66 -18.45
N THR A 81 9.28 -9.49 -19.37
CA THR A 81 8.62 -9.06 -20.62
C THR A 81 7.24 -9.68 -20.83
N SER A 82 6.76 -10.49 -19.89
CA SER A 82 5.50 -11.21 -20.02
C SER A 82 4.43 -10.61 -19.12
N VAL A 83 3.24 -10.36 -19.67
CA VAL A 83 2.06 -10.00 -18.88
C VAL A 83 1.64 -11.21 -18.06
N ILE A 84 1.65 -11.06 -16.74
CA ILE A 84 1.26 -12.11 -15.78
C ILE A 84 -0.13 -11.87 -15.19
N TRP A 85 -0.65 -10.65 -15.31
CA TRP A 85 -1.99 -10.28 -14.87
C TRP A 85 -2.48 -9.05 -15.62
N SER A 86 -3.79 -8.98 -15.87
CA SER A 86 -4.45 -7.89 -16.57
C SER A 86 -5.86 -7.72 -16.02
N GLN A 87 -6.27 -6.47 -15.81
CA GLN A 87 -7.61 -6.15 -15.34
C GLN A 87 -8.17 -4.95 -16.10
N ARG A 88 -9.43 -5.09 -16.54
CA ARG A 88 -10.21 -3.97 -17.06
C ARG A 88 -10.75 -3.14 -15.90
N LEU A 89 -10.74 -1.82 -16.09
CA LEU A 89 -11.13 -0.83 -15.10
C LEU A 89 -12.35 -0.05 -15.62
N THR A 90 -13.15 0.47 -14.68
CA THR A 90 -14.11 1.53 -15.00
C THR A 90 -13.40 2.88 -14.96
N GLU A 91 -13.96 3.90 -15.61
CA GLU A 91 -13.37 5.25 -15.63
C GLU A 91 -13.27 5.90 -14.24
N THR A 92 -14.05 5.41 -13.28
CA THR A 92 -14.02 5.84 -11.87
C THR A 92 -13.10 5.03 -10.99
N THR A 93 -12.54 3.91 -11.49
CA THR A 93 -11.62 3.09 -10.70
C THR A 93 -10.28 3.82 -10.60
N GLN A 94 -9.80 4.02 -9.37
CA GLN A 94 -8.51 4.66 -9.08
C GLN A 94 -7.59 3.78 -8.24
N HIS A 95 -8.07 2.61 -7.83
CA HIS A 95 -7.29 1.60 -7.12
C HIS A 95 -7.80 0.20 -7.46
N CYS A 96 -6.95 -0.79 -7.30
CA CYS A 96 -7.37 -2.19 -7.28
C CYS A 96 -6.34 -3.08 -6.58
N PHE A 97 -6.83 -4.11 -5.91
CA PHE A 97 -5.96 -5.16 -5.37
C PHE A 97 -5.56 -6.12 -6.48
N TYR A 98 -4.29 -6.54 -6.47
CA TYR A 98 -3.83 -7.65 -7.27
C TYR A 98 -4.59 -8.94 -6.89
N THR A 99 -5.18 -9.60 -7.89
CA THR A 99 -6.06 -10.78 -7.72
C THR A 99 -5.48 -12.05 -8.36
N GLY A 100 -4.25 -11.99 -8.87
CA GLY A 100 -3.56 -13.15 -9.44
C GLY A 100 -2.89 -14.04 -8.39
N ALA A 101 -2.04 -14.94 -8.86
CA ALA A 101 -1.26 -15.82 -7.99
C ALA A 101 -0.23 -15.01 -7.18
N PRO A 102 -0.02 -15.29 -5.87
CA PRO A 102 0.90 -14.52 -5.03
C PRO A 102 2.25 -14.28 -5.71
N LEU A 103 2.67 -13.02 -5.72
CA LEU A 103 3.93 -12.60 -6.33
C LEU A 103 5.12 -13.17 -5.55
N THR A 104 6.19 -13.50 -6.27
CA THR A 104 7.46 -13.96 -5.70
C THR A 104 8.39 -12.78 -5.44
N SER A 105 9.47 -12.99 -4.70
CA SER A 105 10.52 -12.01 -4.45
C SER A 105 11.30 -11.64 -5.73
N SER A 106 10.70 -10.80 -6.57
CA SER A 106 11.20 -10.42 -7.89
C SER A 106 10.77 -8.99 -8.23
N SER A 107 11.34 -8.46 -9.32
CA SER A 107 10.94 -7.17 -9.88
C SER A 107 9.80 -7.33 -10.88
N TYR A 108 8.84 -6.41 -10.81
CA TYR A 108 7.68 -6.35 -11.67
C TYR A 108 7.51 -4.93 -12.20
N GLU A 109 6.82 -4.80 -13.33
CA GLU A 109 6.34 -3.51 -13.80
C GLU A 109 4.83 -3.56 -13.96
N TRP A 110 4.16 -2.47 -13.63
CA TRP A 110 2.74 -2.33 -13.93
C TRP A 110 2.52 -1.17 -14.89
N ILE A 111 1.56 -1.36 -15.78
CA ILE A 111 1.29 -0.47 -16.92
C ILE A 111 -0.16 -0.03 -16.84
N LEU A 112 -0.38 1.28 -16.89
CA LEU A 112 -1.71 1.88 -17.02
C LEU A 112 -1.99 2.25 -18.46
N TYR A 113 -3.21 1.97 -18.90
CA TYR A 113 -3.70 2.29 -20.24
C TYR A 113 -4.82 3.31 -20.16
N SER A 114 -4.75 4.32 -21.03
CA SER A 114 -5.80 5.33 -21.20
C SER A 114 -7.09 4.72 -21.79
N PRO A 115 -8.20 5.46 -21.81
CA PRO A 115 -9.43 5.02 -22.47
C PRO A 115 -9.27 4.67 -23.96
N ALA A 116 -8.29 5.30 -24.62
CA ALA A 116 -7.88 5.04 -26.00
C ALA A 116 -6.97 3.79 -26.16
N LYS A 117 -6.72 3.04 -25.08
CA LYS A 117 -5.86 1.84 -25.02
C LYS A 117 -4.38 2.11 -25.34
N VAL A 118 -3.92 3.32 -25.07
CA VAL A 118 -2.50 3.67 -25.18
C VAL A 118 -1.88 3.49 -23.80
N ALA A 119 -0.72 2.83 -23.74
CA ALA A 119 0.07 2.76 -22.51
C ALA A 119 0.54 4.18 -22.16
N VAL A 120 0.11 4.70 -21.02
CA VAL A 120 0.38 6.07 -20.58
C VAL A 120 1.39 6.15 -19.46
N SER A 121 1.51 5.07 -18.68
CA SER A 121 2.43 5.02 -17.56
C SER A 121 2.92 3.61 -17.33
N ARG A 122 4.17 3.51 -16.88
CA ARG A 122 4.84 2.26 -16.52
C ARG A 122 5.67 2.51 -15.28
N VAL A 123 5.48 1.68 -14.26
CA VAL A 123 6.17 1.82 -12.98
C VAL A 123 6.69 0.47 -12.52
N ALA A 124 7.95 0.45 -12.13
CA ALA A 124 8.61 -0.72 -11.59
C ALA A 124 8.51 -0.76 -10.05
N PHE A 125 8.39 -1.96 -9.51
CA PHE A 125 8.54 -2.23 -8.08
C PHE A 125 9.14 -3.61 -7.86
N ARG A 126 9.53 -3.92 -6.63
CA ARG A 126 10.00 -5.25 -6.23
C ARG A 126 9.28 -5.74 -4.98
N VAL A 127 9.04 -7.03 -4.93
CA VAL A 127 8.58 -7.71 -3.71
C VAL A 127 9.81 -8.08 -2.89
N MET A 128 9.74 -7.85 -1.57
CA MET A 128 10.82 -8.17 -0.63
C MET A 128 11.27 -9.63 -0.69
N GLN A 129 12.50 -9.88 -0.23
CA GLN A 129 13.02 -11.24 -0.10
C GLN A 129 12.28 -12.03 0.99
N PRO A 130 12.20 -13.36 0.88
CA PRO A 130 11.44 -14.19 1.83
C PRO A 130 11.94 -14.06 3.28
N GLU A 131 13.24 -13.82 3.48
CA GLU A 131 13.84 -13.64 4.81
C GLU A 131 13.32 -12.34 5.48
N ASP A 132 13.33 -11.23 4.75
CA ASP A 132 12.81 -9.94 5.23
C ASP A 132 11.30 -10.00 5.45
N GLN A 133 10.57 -10.65 4.53
CA GLN A 133 9.13 -10.88 4.69
C GLN A 133 8.81 -11.65 5.95
N SER A 134 9.57 -12.72 6.23
CA SER A 134 9.38 -13.56 7.41
C SER A 134 9.68 -12.81 8.69
N LYS A 135 10.72 -11.97 8.69
CA LYS A 135 11.07 -11.11 9.82
C LYS A 135 9.95 -10.11 10.11
N ILE A 136 9.46 -9.41 9.10
CA ILE A 136 8.34 -8.48 9.23
C ILE A 136 7.08 -9.22 9.71
N ALA A 137 6.77 -10.40 9.17
CA ALA A 137 5.63 -11.18 9.59
C ALA A 137 5.69 -11.57 11.08
N ALA A 138 6.89 -11.94 11.58
CA ALA A 138 7.09 -12.24 12.99
C ALA A 138 6.94 -10.99 13.89
N GLU A 139 7.48 -9.85 13.44
CA GLU A 139 7.34 -8.57 14.15
C GLU A 139 5.88 -8.08 14.19
N LEU A 140 5.15 -8.21 13.08
CA LEU A 140 3.72 -7.93 13.02
C LEU A 140 2.92 -8.85 13.94
N ALA A 141 3.17 -10.16 13.93
CA ALA A 141 2.51 -11.09 14.84
C ALA A 141 2.75 -10.73 16.32
N ALA A 142 3.96 -10.28 16.67
CA ALA A 142 4.28 -9.79 18.01
C ALA A 142 3.59 -8.46 18.34
N LEU A 143 3.38 -7.59 17.35
CA LEU A 143 2.59 -6.36 17.49
C LEU A 143 1.11 -6.67 17.71
N GLU A 144 0.53 -7.58 16.91
CA GLU A 144 -0.89 -7.96 17.02
C GLU A 144 -1.20 -8.64 18.36
N ALA A 145 -0.27 -9.45 18.88
CA ALA A 145 -0.40 -10.09 20.20
C ALA A 145 -0.48 -9.09 21.37
N GLN A 146 -0.01 -7.85 21.19
CA GLN A 146 -0.13 -6.77 22.19
C GLN A 146 -1.52 -6.10 22.17
N LEU A 147 -2.35 -6.40 21.17
CA LEU A 147 -3.63 -5.75 20.89
C LEU A 147 -4.80 -6.74 20.83
N PRO A 148 -5.01 -7.62 21.84
CA PRO A 148 -6.00 -8.70 21.75
C PRO A 148 -7.46 -8.23 21.67
N ALA A 149 -7.73 -6.96 21.99
CA ALA A 149 -9.06 -6.36 21.97
C ALA A 149 -9.21 -5.22 20.93
N ALA A 150 -8.23 -5.05 20.03
CA ALA A 150 -8.31 -4.03 19.00
C ALA A 150 -9.38 -4.37 17.95
N THR A 151 -10.02 -3.33 17.43
CA THR A 151 -10.89 -3.47 16.26
C THR A 151 -10.05 -3.75 15.00
N PRO A 152 -10.65 -4.29 13.92
CA PRO A 152 -9.94 -4.50 12.66
C PRO A 152 -9.26 -3.23 12.12
N GLU A 153 -9.93 -2.07 12.23
CA GLU A 153 -9.36 -0.79 11.81
C GLU A 153 -8.19 -0.33 12.69
N GLN A 154 -8.28 -0.51 14.02
CA GLN A 154 -7.17 -0.20 14.92
C GLN A 154 -5.96 -1.09 14.66
N LEU A 155 -6.19 -2.38 14.39
CA LEU A 155 -5.12 -3.31 14.03
C LEU A 155 -4.46 -2.91 12.71
N ALA A 156 -5.26 -2.58 11.69
CA ALA A 156 -4.77 -2.10 10.40
C ALA A 156 -3.96 -0.80 10.55
N LEU A 157 -4.41 0.14 11.39
CA LEU A 157 -3.69 1.39 11.66
C LEU A 157 -2.33 1.14 12.33
N GLN A 158 -2.24 0.22 13.28
CA GLN A 158 -0.97 -0.10 13.95
C GLN A 158 0.00 -0.81 13.01
N ARG A 159 -0.50 -1.72 12.16
CA ARG A 159 0.28 -2.35 11.08
C ARG A 159 0.76 -1.31 10.07
N ALA A 160 -0.12 -0.39 9.67
CA ALA A 160 0.21 0.70 8.78
C ALA A 160 1.29 1.61 9.38
N ASN A 161 1.21 1.96 10.68
CA ASN A 161 2.25 2.72 11.36
C ASN A 161 3.60 1.98 11.33
N TYR A 162 3.59 0.67 11.64
CA TYR A 162 4.78 -0.17 11.56
C TYR A 162 5.43 -0.17 10.16
N PHE A 163 4.62 -0.21 9.10
CA PHE A 163 5.10 -0.14 7.71
C PHE A 163 5.64 1.26 7.36
N ALA A 164 5.01 2.33 7.84
CA ALA A 164 5.43 3.70 7.60
C ALA A 164 6.80 4.01 8.22
N GLU A 165 7.07 3.51 9.44
CA GLU A 165 8.39 3.61 10.09
C GLU A 165 9.51 2.99 9.24
N ARG A 166 9.16 2.02 8.39
CA ARG A 166 10.07 1.32 7.45
C ARG A 166 10.00 1.87 6.03
N GLN A 167 9.28 2.96 5.80
CA GLN A 167 9.06 3.57 4.48
C GLN A 167 8.36 2.65 3.47
N LEU A 168 7.62 1.64 3.93
CA LEU A 168 6.88 0.68 3.10
C LEU A 168 5.49 1.23 2.77
N TRP A 169 5.43 2.39 2.12
CA TRP A 169 4.19 3.13 1.87
C TRP A 169 3.16 2.35 1.04
N SER A 170 3.62 1.47 0.14
CA SER A 170 2.72 0.57 -0.60
C SER A 170 1.90 -0.31 0.35
N ASP A 171 2.54 -0.81 1.41
CA ASP A 171 1.91 -1.64 2.43
C ASP A 171 1.07 -0.80 3.40
N VAL A 172 1.47 0.44 3.72
CA VAL A 172 0.65 1.40 4.49
C VAL A 172 -0.72 1.59 3.84
N PHE A 173 -0.75 1.95 2.56
CA PHE A 173 -2.01 2.14 1.84
C PHE A 173 -2.76 0.82 1.68
N ARG A 174 -2.07 -0.29 1.44
CA ARG A 174 -2.71 -1.61 1.38
C ARG A 174 -3.48 -1.91 2.67
N GLU A 175 -2.90 -1.64 3.84
CA GLU A 175 -3.59 -1.82 5.13
C GLU A 175 -4.83 -0.90 5.22
N ALA A 176 -4.69 0.38 4.88
CA ALA A 176 -5.79 1.35 4.90
C ALA A 176 -6.98 0.93 4.00
N PHE A 177 -6.71 0.50 2.76
CA PHE A 177 -7.74 0.06 1.81
C PHE A 177 -8.28 -1.36 2.11
N SER A 178 -7.65 -2.12 3.01
CA SER A 178 -8.11 -3.47 3.38
C SER A 178 -9.16 -3.49 4.48
N VAL A 179 -9.38 -2.36 5.15
CA VAL A 179 -10.41 -2.23 6.18
C VAL A 179 -11.79 -2.35 5.54
N THR A 180 -12.54 -3.40 5.88
CA THR A 180 -13.84 -3.71 5.25
C THR A 180 -14.97 -2.78 5.69
N GLU A 181 -14.88 -2.26 6.92
CA GLU A 181 -15.85 -1.32 7.51
C GLU A 181 -15.09 -0.09 8.01
N PRO A 182 -14.55 0.75 7.10
CA PRO A 182 -13.77 1.90 7.50
C PRO A 182 -14.65 2.92 8.23
N SER A 183 -14.11 3.54 9.26
CA SER A 183 -14.71 4.72 9.87
C SER A 183 -15.00 5.82 8.84
N SER A 184 -15.90 6.75 9.17
CA SER A 184 -16.18 7.90 8.30
C SER A 184 -14.94 8.76 8.05
N GLU A 185 -14.02 8.84 9.03
CA GLU A 185 -12.74 9.52 8.88
C GLU A 185 -11.87 8.81 7.84
N LEU A 186 -11.65 7.50 8.00
CA LEU A 186 -10.84 6.73 7.06
C LEU A 186 -11.43 6.76 5.66
N SER A 187 -12.75 6.59 5.53
CA SER A 187 -13.44 6.65 4.23
C SER A 187 -13.18 7.97 3.50
N ALA A 188 -13.33 9.10 4.20
CA ALA A 188 -13.08 10.42 3.63
C ALA A 188 -11.61 10.62 3.21
N LEU A 189 -10.67 10.09 4.01
CA LEU A 189 -9.25 10.12 3.66
C LEU A 189 -8.99 9.28 2.40
N LEU A 190 -9.50 8.04 2.33
CA LEU A 190 -9.28 7.13 1.21
C LEU A 190 -9.77 7.73 -0.13
N GLU A 191 -10.90 8.43 -0.12
CA GLU A 191 -11.42 9.15 -1.30
C GLU A 191 -10.54 10.34 -1.71
N ALA A 192 -9.87 10.98 -0.75
CA ALA A 192 -9.02 12.13 -1.01
C ALA A 192 -7.61 11.75 -1.51
N ILE A 193 -7.12 10.54 -1.19
CA ILE A 193 -5.74 10.11 -1.48
C ILE A 193 -5.33 10.32 -2.95
N PRO A 194 -6.10 9.89 -3.97
CA PRO A 194 -5.70 10.08 -5.37
C PRO A 194 -5.46 11.54 -5.74
N ASN A 195 -6.13 12.49 -5.07
CA ASN A 195 -5.98 13.93 -5.29
C ASN A 195 -4.97 14.60 -4.35
N MET A 196 -4.62 13.97 -3.23
CA MET A 196 -3.61 14.47 -2.30
C MET A 196 -2.18 14.15 -2.75
N LEU A 197 -2.00 12.99 -3.40
CA LEU A 197 -0.68 12.49 -3.79
C LEU A 197 -0.33 12.75 -5.26
N GLY A 198 -1.29 13.05 -6.13
CA GLY A 198 -1.05 13.37 -7.54
C GLY A 198 -1.17 14.85 -7.83
#